data_AF-A7GUM7-F1
#
_entry.id   AF-A7GUM7-F1
#
_cell.length_a   1.000
_cell.length_b   1.000
_cell.length_c   1.000
_cell.angle_alpha   90.00
_cell.angle_beta   90.00
_cell.angle_gamma   90.00
#
_symmetry.space_group_name_H-M   'P 1'
#
loop_
_entity.id
_entity.type
_entity.pdbx_description
1 polymer ?
#
loop_
_entity_poly.entity_id
_entity_poly.type
_entity_poly.pdbx_seq_one_letter_code
_entity_poly.pdbx_strand_id
1 'polypeptide(L)'
;MLLKKIMLGILATSLITGWTGDTHLNKLKEDVTKIQTNVPKFVNTFDTLKKKFDEFAQNANNKIGQANQIIEDKVQYINWLHEKLDQAAQENNQEKQRVKTLQEDSDKLKQQLKSTEDKLKEYKKQIDTLLLEQELVNLYENGSLRESVDQDTLDRLRDKINQFGTEQKAQLLKKWEQAQVSFLKNLIQKVEYIDGILYITFKNDDYLNYGIYLYRNGKYHGSIKFDPTYGWISKDKNVQINESTRTFSSCRLTMTKCEQMISPTDDYHIEVARLYWDDTRIVYRENYIVYRKGDSLNSTQKKDEKDQSEFQIDQLQGGPESLKQQLETKDEQIQKLEQEKQKLETQMNQLQGGPESLKQQLETKDEQIQKLEQEKQKLETQMDQLQREPENLKQQLEMKDEQIQKLEQEKQKLETQMNQLQGGPENLKQQLERKDKQIQELMTAKATWEKEKTELEKKLKAAEDKMERQTESDAKNTST
;
A
#
# COMPACT_ATOMS: atom_id res chain seq x y z
N MET A 1 80.00 -3.94 79.81
CA MET A 1 81.38 -4.29 80.19
C MET A 1 81.63 -5.79 80.35
N LEU A 2 80.62 -6.65 80.59
CA LEU A 2 80.82 -8.12 80.57
C LEU A 2 81.00 -8.69 79.15
N LEU A 3 80.32 -8.14 78.12
CA LEU A 3 80.52 -8.55 76.72
C LEU A 3 81.92 -8.22 76.17
N LYS A 4 82.56 -7.14 76.65
CA LYS A 4 83.95 -6.81 76.27
C LYS A 4 84.98 -7.77 76.89
N LYS A 5 84.68 -8.37 78.05
CA LYS A 5 85.58 -9.34 78.71
C LYS A 5 85.44 -10.76 78.16
N ILE A 6 84.26 -11.14 77.65
CA ILE A 6 84.05 -12.45 76.98
C ILE A 6 84.65 -12.44 75.56
N MET A 7 84.59 -11.30 74.85
CA MET A 7 85.22 -11.13 73.52
C MET A 7 86.76 -11.07 73.56
N LEU A 8 87.36 -10.69 74.69
CA LEU A 8 88.83 -10.67 74.86
C LEU A 8 89.39 -12.05 75.26
N GLY A 9 88.59 -12.93 75.86
CA GLY A 9 89.00 -14.30 76.20
C GLY A 9 89.03 -15.27 75.02
N ILE A 10 88.34 -14.94 73.92
CA ILE A 10 88.26 -15.78 72.70
C ILE A 10 89.35 -15.39 71.68
N LEU A 11 89.95 -14.20 71.80
CA LEU A 11 91.03 -13.76 70.91
C LEU A 11 92.41 -14.36 71.25
N ALA A 12 92.56 -15.08 72.37
CA ALA A 12 93.84 -15.68 72.78
C ALA A 12 94.01 -17.17 72.39
N THR A 13 92.99 -17.82 71.78
CA THR A 13 93.04 -19.24 71.41
C THR A 13 92.79 -19.52 69.92
N SER A 14 92.71 -18.49 69.08
CA SER A 14 92.48 -18.63 67.64
C SER A 14 93.72 -18.99 66.80
N LEU A 15 94.86 -19.32 67.40
CA LEU A 15 96.08 -19.66 66.65
C LEU A 15 96.41 -21.15 66.52
N ILE A 16 95.58 -22.06 67.04
CA ILE A 16 95.83 -23.51 66.90
C ILE A 16 94.51 -24.26 66.64
N THR A 17 93.90 -23.99 65.49
CA THR A 17 93.10 -24.92 64.64
C THR A 17 92.41 -24.06 63.59
N GLY A 18 92.64 -24.34 62.31
CA GLY A 18 92.03 -23.63 61.19
C GLY A 18 90.52 -23.89 61.11
N TRP A 19 89.75 -23.29 62.01
CA TRP A 19 88.31 -23.43 62.12
C TRP A 19 87.63 -22.22 61.47
N THR A 20 86.99 -22.41 60.32
CA THR A 20 86.28 -21.39 59.53
C THR A 20 84.85 -21.10 60.02
N GLY A 21 84.55 -21.47 61.27
CA GLY A 21 83.24 -21.32 61.90
C GLY A 21 82.74 -19.87 61.91
N ASP A 22 83.63 -18.91 62.16
CA ASP A 22 83.28 -17.48 62.15
C ASP A 22 82.90 -16.96 60.76
N THR A 23 83.56 -17.44 59.69
CA THR A 23 83.25 -17.03 58.31
C THR A 23 81.89 -17.57 57.87
N HIS A 24 81.59 -18.84 58.17
CA HIS A 24 80.30 -19.46 57.85
C HIS A 24 79.16 -18.88 58.69
N LEU A 25 79.40 -18.59 59.98
CA LEU A 25 78.42 -17.95 60.85
C LEU A 25 78.14 -16.50 60.43
N ASN A 26 79.14 -15.75 60.00
CA ASN A 26 78.97 -14.38 59.51
C ASN A 26 78.23 -14.34 58.17
N LYS A 27 78.52 -15.27 57.25
CA LYS A 27 77.76 -15.42 56.00
C LYS A 27 76.30 -15.78 56.25
N LEU A 28 76.03 -16.71 57.19
CA LEU A 28 74.67 -17.05 57.59
C LEU A 28 73.93 -15.85 58.21
N LYS A 29 74.60 -15.05 59.05
CA LYS A 29 74.03 -13.80 59.60
C LYS A 29 73.73 -12.78 58.51
N GLU A 30 74.61 -12.64 57.52
CA GLU A 30 74.39 -11.77 56.37
C GLU A 30 73.19 -12.22 55.53
N ASP A 31 73.10 -13.52 55.24
CA ASP A 31 71.99 -14.11 54.49
C ASP A 31 70.66 -14.00 55.27
N VAL A 32 70.66 -14.24 56.58
CA VAL A 32 69.50 -14.03 57.46
C VAL A 32 69.09 -12.56 57.46
N THR A 33 70.03 -11.62 57.52
CA THR A 33 69.74 -10.18 57.50
C THR A 33 69.16 -9.74 56.15
N LYS A 34 69.70 -10.26 55.04
CA LYS A 34 69.14 -10.02 53.69
C LYS A 34 67.72 -10.57 53.57
N ILE A 35 67.46 -11.78 54.07
CA ILE A 35 66.13 -12.40 54.06
C ILE A 35 65.14 -11.63 54.94
N GLN A 36 65.55 -11.26 56.16
CA GLN A 36 64.76 -10.45 57.09
C GLN A 36 64.41 -9.07 56.52
N THR A 37 65.25 -8.52 55.64
CA THR A 37 65.00 -7.22 55.00
C THR A 37 64.13 -7.35 53.75
N ASN A 38 64.29 -8.41 52.96
CA ASN A 38 63.66 -8.53 51.65
C ASN A 38 62.28 -9.20 51.68
N VAL A 39 62.04 -10.17 52.56
CA VAL A 39 60.72 -10.85 52.66
C VAL A 39 59.62 -9.88 53.11
N PRO A 40 59.78 -9.03 54.13
CA PRO A 40 58.76 -8.03 54.47
C PRO A 40 58.50 -7.01 53.35
N LYS A 41 59.55 -6.63 52.60
CA LYS A 41 59.39 -5.76 51.41
C LYS A 41 58.58 -6.46 50.32
N PHE A 42 58.85 -7.73 50.05
CA PHE A 42 58.07 -8.55 49.12
C PHE A 42 56.61 -8.68 49.57
N VAL A 43 56.36 -9.04 50.84
CA VAL A 43 55.02 -9.15 51.43
C VAL A 43 54.25 -7.83 51.30
N ASN A 44 54.85 -6.70 51.70
CA ASN A 44 54.20 -5.39 51.58
C ASN A 44 53.91 -5.01 50.12
N THR A 45 54.83 -5.34 49.19
CA THR A 45 54.64 -5.09 47.75
C THR A 45 53.52 -5.97 47.20
N PHE A 46 53.48 -7.24 47.58
CA PHE A 46 52.42 -8.17 47.19
C PHE A 46 51.07 -7.75 47.74
N ASP A 47 50.98 -7.37 49.02
CA ASP A 47 49.73 -6.91 49.64
C ASP A 47 49.21 -5.63 48.96
N THR A 48 50.12 -4.72 48.60
CA THR A 48 49.78 -3.52 47.82
C THR A 48 49.26 -3.88 46.43
N LEU A 49 49.91 -4.84 45.76
CA LEU A 49 49.51 -5.31 44.44
C LEU A 49 48.15 -6.03 44.48
N LYS A 50 47.92 -6.85 45.50
CA LYS A 50 46.64 -7.54 45.76
C LYS A 50 45.51 -6.54 45.97
N LYS A 51 45.73 -5.52 46.80
CA LYS A 51 44.74 -4.44 46.99
C LYS A 51 44.39 -3.74 45.67
N LYS A 52 45.40 -3.41 44.85
CA LYS A 52 45.17 -2.81 43.53
C LYS A 52 44.41 -3.74 42.58
N PHE A 53 44.63 -5.05 42.70
CA PHE A 53 43.87 -6.03 41.94
C PHE A 53 42.43 -6.13 42.41
N ASP A 54 42.18 -6.15 43.73
CA ASP A 54 40.83 -6.17 44.28
C ASP A 54 40.04 -4.92 43.82
N GLU A 55 40.68 -3.75 43.83
CA GLU A 55 40.12 -2.50 43.28
C GLU A 55 39.83 -2.61 41.77
N PHE A 56 40.74 -3.22 41.00
CA PHE A 56 40.55 -3.47 39.57
C PHE A 56 39.38 -4.43 39.31
N ALA A 57 39.29 -5.53 40.06
CA ALA A 57 38.22 -6.52 39.96
C ALA A 57 36.85 -5.93 40.30
N GLN A 58 36.78 -5.13 41.36
CA GLN A 58 35.56 -4.42 41.73
C GLN A 58 35.12 -3.44 40.63
N ASN A 59 36.05 -2.67 40.05
CA ASN A 59 35.76 -1.74 38.95
C ASN A 59 35.31 -2.49 37.69
N ALA A 60 35.98 -3.58 37.34
CA ALA A 60 35.63 -4.41 36.19
C ALA A 60 34.24 -5.05 36.36
N ASN A 61 33.92 -5.60 37.54
CA ASN A 61 32.59 -6.13 37.84
C ASN A 61 31.50 -5.05 37.75
N ASN A 62 31.76 -3.84 38.26
CA ASN A 62 30.82 -2.71 38.11
C ASN A 62 30.59 -2.35 36.64
N LYS A 63 31.66 -2.29 35.82
CA LYS A 63 31.55 -2.02 34.39
C LYS A 63 30.81 -3.11 33.62
N ILE A 64 31.06 -4.39 33.95
CA ILE A 64 30.31 -5.53 33.39
C ILE A 64 28.83 -5.42 33.75
N GLY A 65 28.49 -5.09 35.00
CA GLY A 65 27.11 -4.87 35.42
C GLY A 65 26.42 -3.73 34.65
N GLN A 66 27.10 -2.60 34.46
CA GLN A 66 26.58 -1.48 33.66
C GLN A 66 26.39 -1.87 32.18
N ALA A 67 27.36 -2.58 31.59
CA ALA A 67 27.27 -3.04 30.21
C ALA A 67 26.10 -4.04 30.03
N ASN A 68 25.91 -4.96 30.97
CA ASN A 68 24.79 -5.89 30.95
C ASN A 68 23.43 -5.18 31.04
N GLN A 69 23.31 -4.13 31.87
CA GLN A 69 22.09 -3.33 31.92
C GLN A 69 21.81 -2.63 30.59
N ILE A 70 22.82 -2.03 29.97
CA ILE A 70 22.68 -1.39 28.64
C ILE A 70 22.26 -2.40 27.58
N ILE A 71 22.81 -3.61 27.62
CA ILE A 71 22.42 -4.72 26.74
C ILE A 71 20.94 -5.07 26.97
N GLU A 72 20.52 -5.24 28.23
CA GLU A 72 19.13 -5.57 28.57
C GLU A 72 18.15 -4.49 28.07
N ASP A 73 18.43 -3.21 28.33
CA ASP A 73 17.61 -2.08 27.89
C ASP A 73 17.49 -2.05 26.35
N LYS A 74 18.60 -2.28 25.64
CA LYS A 74 18.61 -2.34 24.17
C LYS A 74 17.85 -3.57 23.64
N VAL A 75 17.93 -4.73 24.30
CA VAL A 75 17.17 -5.93 23.92
C VAL A 75 15.67 -5.65 24.06
N GLN A 76 15.25 -5.03 25.16
CA GLN A 76 13.85 -4.65 25.33
C GLN A 76 13.37 -3.68 24.24
N TYR A 77 14.20 -2.71 23.87
CA TYR A 77 13.86 -1.77 22.79
C TYR A 77 13.77 -2.45 21.42
N ILE A 78 14.67 -3.39 21.09
CA ILE A 78 14.62 -4.18 19.86
C ILE A 78 13.35 -5.05 19.82
N ASN A 79 12.98 -5.67 20.94
CA ASN A 79 11.74 -6.45 21.03
C ASN A 79 10.49 -5.57 20.83
N TRP A 80 10.47 -4.39 21.45
CA TRP A 80 9.40 -3.42 21.24
C TRP A 80 9.33 -2.95 19.78
N LEU A 81 10.47 -2.71 19.12
CA LEU A 81 10.53 -2.36 17.70
C LEU A 81 9.99 -3.49 16.82
N HIS A 82 10.32 -4.75 17.11
CA HIS A 82 9.77 -5.93 16.42
C HIS A 82 8.25 -5.95 16.48
N GLU A 83 7.67 -5.86 17.68
CA GLU A 83 6.20 -5.87 17.86
C GLU A 83 5.53 -4.71 17.11
N LYS A 84 6.16 -3.52 17.12
CA LYS A 84 5.65 -2.35 16.42
C LYS A 84 5.75 -2.45 14.90
N LEU A 85 6.83 -3.03 14.37
CA LEU A 85 6.98 -3.31 12.95
C LEU A 85 5.93 -4.32 12.48
N ASP A 86 5.71 -5.40 13.24
CA ASP A 86 4.71 -6.41 12.92
C ASP A 86 3.29 -5.82 12.92
N GLN A 87 2.93 -5.04 13.94
CA GLN A 87 1.65 -4.33 14.00
C GLN A 87 1.47 -3.39 12.80
N ALA A 88 2.48 -2.55 12.52
CA ALA A 88 2.44 -1.62 11.40
C ALA A 88 2.33 -2.33 10.05
N ALA A 89 3.02 -3.45 9.86
CA ALA A 89 2.95 -4.26 8.64
C ALA A 89 1.55 -4.88 8.46
N GLN A 90 0.94 -5.38 9.54
CA GLN A 90 -0.42 -5.93 9.50
C GLN A 90 -1.45 -4.85 9.16
N GLU A 91 -1.42 -3.71 9.84
CA GLU A 91 -2.32 -2.57 9.57
C GLU A 91 -2.17 -2.08 8.13
N ASN A 92 -0.94 -1.93 7.65
CA ASN A 92 -0.65 -1.50 6.29
C ASN A 92 -1.15 -2.50 5.24
N ASN A 93 -1.01 -3.80 5.49
CA ASN A 93 -1.57 -4.83 4.60
C ASN A 93 -3.12 -4.83 4.60
N GLN A 94 -3.75 -4.64 5.76
CA GLN A 94 -5.21 -4.50 5.84
C GLN A 94 -5.70 -3.28 5.05
N GLU A 95 -5.03 -2.14 5.19
CA GLU A 95 -5.40 -0.92 4.49
C GLU A 95 -5.14 -1.02 2.97
N LYS A 96 -4.09 -1.73 2.54
CA LYS A 96 -3.87 -2.09 1.12
C LYS A 96 -5.05 -2.89 0.55
N GLN A 97 -5.57 -3.87 1.29
CA GLN A 97 -6.76 -4.62 0.86
C GLN A 97 -7.99 -3.72 0.80
N ARG A 98 -8.17 -2.84 1.79
CA ARG A 98 -9.29 -1.90 1.82
C ARG A 98 -9.26 -0.93 0.63
N VAL A 99 -8.11 -0.39 0.26
CA VAL A 99 -7.94 0.45 -0.94
C VAL A 99 -8.31 -0.31 -2.20
N LYS A 100 -7.90 -1.58 -2.33
CA LYS A 100 -8.26 -2.43 -3.46
C LYS A 100 -9.77 -2.62 -3.56
N THR A 101 -10.45 -2.97 -2.46
CA THR A 101 -11.91 -3.12 -2.44
C THR A 101 -12.63 -1.83 -2.80
N LEU A 102 -12.20 -0.69 -2.24
CA LEU A 102 -12.78 0.62 -2.57
C LEU A 102 -12.62 0.98 -4.05
N GLN A 103 -11.49 0.60 -4.66
CA GLN A 103 -11.26 0.79 -6.09
C GLN A 103 -12.22 -0.06 -6.94
N GLU A 104 -12.37 -1.35 -6.61
CA GLU A 104 -13.30 -2.25 -7.28
C GLU A 104 -14.75 -1.78 -7.17
N ASP A 105 -15.16 -1.30 -5.99
CA ASP A 105 -16.51 -0.76 -5.77
C ASP A 105 -16.73 0.56 -6.52
N SER A 106 -15.72 1.44 -6.57
CA SER A 106 -15.77 2.67 -7.39
C SER A 106 -15.95 2.34 -8.87
N ASP A 107 -15.23 1.35 -9.40
CA ASP A 107 -15.32 0.98 -10.81
C ASP A 107 -16.66 0.31 -11.15
N LYS A 108 -17.21 -0.52 -10.25
CA LYS A 108 -18.58 -1.06 -10.37
C LYS A 108 -19.62 0.06 -10.39
N LEU A 109 -19.51 1.05 -9.50
CA LEU A 109 -20.45 2.18 -9.45
C LEU A 109 -20.38 3.03 -10.72
N LYS A 110 -19.18 3.31 -11.26
CA LYS A 110 -19.04 3.98 -12.56
C LYS A 110 -19.72 3.22 -13.68
N GLN A 111 -19.57 1.89 -13.72
CA GLN A 111 -20.21 1.06 -14.73
C GLN A 111 -21.75 1.08 -14.59
N GLN A 112 -22.26 1.00 -13.36
CA GLN A 112 -23.69 1.09 -13.08
C GLN A 112 -24.24 2.46 -13.48
N LEU A 113 -23.57 3.55 -13.10
CA LEU A 113 -23.95 4.90 -13.47
C LEU A 113 -24.02 5.05 -14.99
N LYS A 114 -22.99 4.58 -15.70
CA LYS A 114 -22.95 4.64 -17.16
C LYS A 114 -24.10 3.88 -17.81
N SER A 115 -24.37 2.66 -17.33
CA SER A 115 -25.51 1.85 -17.80
C SER A 115 -26.85 2.56 -17.53
N THR A 116 -27.02 3.19 -16.37
CA THR A 116 -28.24 3.93 -16.02
C THR A 116 -28.42 5.16 -16.90
N GLU A 117 -27.35 5.91 -17.17
CA GLU A 117 -27.37 7.04 -18.11
C GLU A 117 -27.74 6.64 -19.54
N ASP A 118 -27.19 5.52 -20.03
CA ASP A 118 -27.47 5.02 -21.37
C ASP A 118 -28.94 4.56 -21.50
N LYS A 119 -29.48 3.89 -20.47
CA LYS A 119 -30.91 3.54 -20.41
C LYS A 119 -31.81 4.78 -20.37
N LEU A 120 -31.43 5.79 -19.59
CA LEU A 120 -32.18 7.03 -19.47
C LEU A 120 -32.21 7.81 -20.78
N LYS A 121 -31.09 7.83 -21.52
CA LYS A 121 -31.02 8.38 -22.87
C LYS A 121 -31.94 7.64 -23.84
N GLU A 122 -31.96 6.32 -23.79
CA GLU A 122 -32.82 5.49 -24.64
C GLU A 122 -34.31 5.70 -24.32
N TYR A 123 -34.69 5.76 -23.04
CA TYR A 123 -36.08 6.04 -22.65
C TYR A 123 -36.54 7.43 -23.05
N LYS A 124 -35.68 8.46 -22.94
CA LYS A 124 -35.99 9.81 -23.45
C LYS A 124 -36.28 9.78 -24.96
N LYS A 125 -35.45 9.09 -25.74
CA LYS A 125 -35.67 8.91 -27.19
C LYS A 125 -36.99 8.21 -27.50
N GLN A 126 -37.36 7.20 -26.70
CA GLN A 126 -38.65 6.50 -26.85
C GLN A 126 -39.82 7.43 -26.53
N ILE A 127 -39.74 8.25 -25.48
CA ILE A 127 -40.76 9.25 -25.16
C ILE A 127 -40.90 10.27 -26.28
N ASP A 128 -39.80 10.81 -26.82
CA ASP A 128 -39.84 11.76 -27.94
C ASP A 128 -40.56 11.14 -29.16
N THR A 129 -40.35 9.84 -29.40
CA THR A 129 -41.03 9.09 -30.46
C THR A 129 -42.53 8.99 -30.18
N LEU A 130 -42.91 8.57 -28.97
CA LEU A 130 -44.31 8.42 -28.55
C LEU A 130 -45.08 9.74 -28.55
N LEU A 131 -44.45 10.84 -28.13
CA LEU A 131 -45.04 12.18 -28.18
C LEU A 131 -45.33 12.60 -29.62
N LEU A 132 -44.41 12.32 -30.55
CA LEU A 132 -44.61 12.62 -31.95
C LEU A 132 -45.67 11.71 -32.61
N GLU A 133 -45.74 10.44 -32.20
CA GLU A 133 -46.85 9.56 -32.58
C GLU A 133 -48.19 10.11 -32.08
N GLN A 134 -48.24 10.60 -30.85
CA GLN A 134 -49.44 11.22 -30.28
C GLN A 134 -49.84 12.49 -31.04
N GLU A 135 -48.89 13.35 -31.41
CA GLU A 135 -49.16 14.52 -32.26
C GLU A 135 -49.76 14.10 -33.61
N LEU A 136 -49.24 13.06 -34.25
CA LEU A 136 -49.76 12.55 -35.53
C LEU A 136 -51.17 11.96 -35.40
N VAL A 137 -51.45 11.23 -34.32
CA VAL A 137 -52.79 10.69 -34.04
C VAL A 137 -53.79 11.83 -33.79
N ASN A 138 -53.37 12.88 -33.07
CA ASN A 138 -54.20 14.03 -32.74
C ASN A 138 -54.58 14.90 -33.95
N LEU A 139 -53.95 14.70 -35.12
CA LEU A 139 -54.40 15.32 -36.38
C LEU A 139 -55.81 14.88 -36.78
N TYR A 140 -56.29 13.75 -36.25
CA TYR A 140 -57.58 13.18 -36.58
C TYR A 140 -58.60 13.36 -35.45
N GLU A 141 -59.87 13.51 -35.82
CA GLU A 141 -61.02 13.52 -34.93
C GLU A 141 -62.18 12.78 -35.61
N ASN A 142 -62.75 11.80 -34.91
CA ASN A 142 -63.80 10.90 -35.47
C ASN A 142 -63.40 10.27 -36.82
N GLY A 143 -62.11 9.97 -36.99
CA GLY A 143 -61.56 9.34 -38.18
C GLY A 143 -61.36 10.23 -39.40
N SER A 144 -61.68 11.52 -39.29
CA SER A 144 -61.38 12.52 -40.31
C SER A 144 -60.26 13.42 -39.84
N LEU A 145 -59.46 13.93 -40.77
CA LEU A 145 -58.47 14.95 -40.44
C LEU A 145 -59.20 16.20 -39.90
N ARG A 146 -58.74 16.75 -38.77
CA ARG A 146 -59.33 17.97 -38.18
C ARG A 146 -59.24 19.12 -39.19
N GLU A 147 -60.27 19.98 -39.22
CA GLU A 147 -60.29 21.14 -40.13
C GLU A 147 -59.18 22.16 -39.83
N SER A 148 -58.62 22.15 -38.62
CA SER A 148 -57.50 23.02 -38.24
C SER A 148 -56.14 22.56 -38.78
N VAL A 149 -56.06 21.38 -39.41
CA VAL A 149 -54.79 20.88 -39.95
C VAL A 149 -54.52 21.52 -41.30
N ASP A 150 -53.43 22.28 -41.36
CA ASP A 150 -52.90 22.93 -42.55
C ASP A 150 -51.55 22.33 -42.98
N GLN A 151 -51.02 22.81 -44.11
CA GLN A 151 -49.75 22.32 -44.66
C GLN A 151 -48.55 22.67 -43.76
N ASP A 152 -48.58 23.82 -43.07
CA ASP A 152 -47.53 24.24 -42.14
C ASP A 152 -47.43 23.29 -40.94
N THR A 153 -48.58 22.82 -40.44
CA THR A 153 -48.64 21.81 -39.38
C THR A 153 -48.00 20.50 -39.83
N LEU A 154 -48.32 20.04 -41.05
CA LEU A 154 -47.73 18.84 -41.62
C LEU A 154 -46.21 19.01 -41.84
N ASP A 155 -45.76 20.14 -42.34
CA ASP A 155 -44.33 20.39 -42.58
C ASP A 155 -43.52 20.41 -41.29
N ARG A 156 -44.03 21.10 -40.26
CA ARG A 156 -43.43 21.05 -38.91
C ARG A 156 -43.30 19.65 -38.37
N LEU A 157 -44.33 18.81 -38.54
CA LEU A 157 -44.28 17.42 -38.10
C LEU A 157 -43.26 16.62 -38.90
N ARG A 158 -43.19 16.82 -40.22
CA ARG A 158 -42.17 16.20 -41.08
C ARG A 158 -40.76 16.57 -40.65
N ASP A 159 -40.52 17.82 -40.31
CA ASP A 159 -39.23 18.30 -39.82
C ASP A 159 -38.85 17.67 -38.49
N LYS A 160 -39.81 17.55 -37.55
CA LYS A 160 -39.60 16.79 -36.31
C LYS A 160 -39.25 15.32 -36.62
N ILE A 161 -40.01 14.65 -37.49
CA ILE A 161 -39.76 13.24 -37.89
C ILE A 161 -38.36 13.07 -38.50
N ASN A 162 -37.91 14.06 -39.28
CA ASN A 162 -36.60 14.02 -39.94
C ASN A 162 -35.41 14.05 -38.97
N GLN A 163 -35.63 14.43 -37.70
CA GLN A 163 -34.60 14.42 -36.65
C GLN A 163 -34.39 13.02 -36.03
N PHE A 164 -35.27 12.05 -36.31
CA PHE A 164 -35.19 10.70 -35.75
C PHE A 164 -34.28 9.76 -36.55
N GLY A 165 -33.80 8.70 -35.89
CA GLY A 165 -33.06 7.61 -36.52
C GLY A 165 -33.89 6.83 -37.53
N THR A 166 -33.22 6.13 -38.45
CA THR A 166 -33.81 5.55 -39.68
C THR A 166 -35.05 4.68 -39.44
N GLU A 167 -35.03 3.85 -38.40
CA GLU A 167 -36.12 2.91 -38.12
C GLU A 167 -37.37 3.60 -37.56
N GLN A 168 -37.22 4.44 -36.53
CA GLN A 168 -38.32 5.21 -35.96
C GLN A 168 -38.92 6.17 -36.99
N LYS A 169 -38.04 6.81 -37.76
CA LYS A 169 -38.41 7.73 -38.83
C LYS A 169 -39.33 7.07 -39.86
N ALA A 170 -39.05 5.85 -40.31
CA ALA A 170 -39.86 5.19 -41.33
C ALA A 170 -41.31 4.94 -40.88
N GLN A 171 -41.49 4.55 -39.62
CA GLN A 171 -42.83 4.30 -39.06
C GLN A 171 -43.64 5.59 -38.91
N LEU A 172 -43.01 6.65 -38.39
CA LEU A 172 -43.62 7.96 -38.24
C LEU A 172 -43.95 8.60 -39.60
N LEU A 173 -43.04 8.49 -40.56
CA LEU A 173 -43.21 9.06 -41.90
C LEU A 173 -44.43 8.44 -42.59
N LYS A 174 -44.69 7.14 -42.42
CA LYS A 174 -45.87 6.48 -42.98
C LYS A 174 -47.18 7.07 -42.44
N LYS A 175 -47.25 7.36 -41.13
CA LYS A 175 -48.42 8.02 -40.51
C LYS A 175 -48.56 9.46 -41.00
N TRP A 176 -47.44 10.18 -41.13
CA TRP A 176 -47.41 11.52 -41.70
C TRP A 176 -47.88 11.56 -43.17
N GLU A 177 -47.42 10.61 -44.00
CA GLU A 177 -47.82 10.48 -45.40
C GLU A 177 -49.33 10.23 -45.53
N GLN A 178 -49.91 9.45 -44.63
CA GLN A 178 -51.36 9.26 -44.56
C GLN A 178 -52.10 10.58 -44.28
N ALA A 179 -51.62 11.37 -43.32
CA ALA A 179 -52.19 12.69 -43.02
C ALA A 179 -52.04 13.66 -44.20
N GLN A 180 -50.89 13.67 -44.87
CA GLN A 180 -50.64 14.45 -46.07
C GLN A 180 -51.61 14.07 -47.21
N VAL A 181 -51.81 12.78 -47.46
CA VAL A 181 -52.76 12.33 -48.48
C VAL A 181 -54.19 12.72 -48.11
N SER A 182 -54.62 12.52 -46.87
CA SER A 182 -55.95 12.93 -46.40
C SER A 182 -56.18 14.43 -46.53
N PHE A 183 -55.19 15.25 -46.17
CA PHE A 183 -55.23 16.70 -46.33
C PHE A 183 -55.42 17.10 -47.80
N LEU A 184 -54.61 16.54 -48.71
CA LEU A 184 -54.68 16.86 -50.13
C LEU A 184 -55.98 16.36 -50.78
N LYS A 185 -56.55 15.25 -50.32
CA LYS A 185 -57.87 14.78 -50.74
C LYS A 185 -58.97 15.78 -50.36
N ASN A 186 -58.90 16.34 -49.16
CA ASN A 186 -59.87 17.33 -48.66
C ASN A 186 -59.84 18.67 -49.42
N LEU A 187 -58.81 18.93 -50.23
CA LEU A 187 -58.80 20.08 -51.14
C LEU A 187 -59.93 19.97 -52.17
N ILE A 188 -60.29 18.74 -52.59
CA ILE A 188 -61.32 18.49 -53.59
C ILE A 188 -62.67 18.37 -52.88
N GLN A 189 -63.56 19.33 -53.12
CA GLN A 189 -64.93 19.32 -52.64
C GLN A 189 -65.80 18.34 -53.44
N LYS A 190 -65.63 18.31 -54.76
CA LYS A 190 -66.50 17.56 -55.65
C LYS A 190 -65.83 17.29 -56.99
N VAL A 191 -66.11 16.14 -57.59
CA VAL A 191 -65.76 15.83 -58.98
C VAL A 191 -67.02 15.32 -59.64
N GLU A 192 -67.40 15.96 -60.74
CA GLU A 192 -68.62 15.67 -61.45
C GLU A 192 -68.36 15.54 -62.93
N TYR A 193 -69.15 14.73 -63.60
CA TYR A 193 -69.13 14.64 -65.05
C TYR A 193 -70.47 15.14 -65.58
N ILE A 194 -70.47 16.31 -66.20
CA ILE A 194 -71.69 16.99 -66.69
C ILE A 194 -71.48 17.31 -68.16
N ASP A 195 -72.38 16.84 -69.03
CA ASP A 195 -72.40 17.14 -70.47
C ASP A 195 -71.07 16.92 -71.20
N GLY A 196 -70.34 15.85 -70.86
CA GLY A 196 -69.07 15.53 -71.50
C GLY A 196 -67.85 16.22 -70.90
N ILE A 197 -68.04 16.97 -69.80
CA ILE A 197 -67.00 17.75 -69.15
C ILE A 197 -66.83 17.24 -67.72
N LEU A 198 -65.60 16.86 -67.38
CA LEU A 198 -65.22 16.60 -66.00
C LEU A 198 -65.03 17.94 -65.29
N TYR A 199 -65.74 18.18 -64.20
CA TYR A 199 -65.62 19.33 -63.31
C TYR A 199 -65.01 18.88 -61.98
N ILE A 200 -64.04 19.64 -61.46
CA ILE A 200 -63.38 19.43 -60.17
C ILE A 200 -63.56 20.72 -59.38
N THR A 201 -64.30 20.67 -58.29
CA THR A 201 -64.55 21.81 -57.41
C THR A 201 -63.68 21.69 -56.17
N PHE A 202 -62.99 22.77 -55.78
CA PHE A 202 -62.16 22.81 -54.58
C PHE A 202 -62.89 23.39 -53.37
N LYS A 203 -62.57 22.88 -52.18
CA LYS A 203 -63.23 23.24 -50.90
C LYS A 203 -62.96 24.70 -50.50
N ASN A 204 -61.74 25.16 -50.71
CA ASN A 204 -61.28 26.51 -50.37
C ASN A 204 -60.16 26.92 -51.35
N ASP A 205 -59.43 28.01 -51.09
CA ASP A 205 -58.38 28.51 -51.99
C ASP A 205 -57.01 27.85 -51.76
N ASP A 206 -56.89 26.91 -50.82
CA ASP A 206 -55.62 26.26 -50.48
C ASP A 206 -55.06 25.46 -51.67
N TYR A 207 -55.90 25.03 -52.62
CA TYR A 207 -55.47 24.36 -53.84
C TYR A 207 -54.48 25.19 -54.66
N LEU A 208 -54.50 26.52 -54.53
CA LEU A 208 -53.57 27.42 -55.21
C LEU A 208 -52.12 27.18 -54.77
N ASN A 209 -51.89 26.60 -53.60
CA ASN A 209 -50.54 26.26 -53.16
C ASN A 209 -49.98 24.98 -53.81
N TYR A 210 -50.74 24.33 -54.68
CA TYR A 210 -50.38 23.04 -55.28
C TYR A 210 -50.49 23.05 -56.81
N GLY A 211 -49.73 22.17 -57.45
CA GLY A 211 -49.96 21.82 -58.84
C GLY A 211 -51.02 20.73 -58.93
N ILE A 212 -52.10 20.96 -59.66
CA ILE A 212 -53.16 19.99 -59.89
C ILE A 212 -52.99 19.40 -61.28
N TYR A 213 -52.89 18.08 -61.40
CA TYR A 213 -52.65 17.37 -62.64
C TYR A 213 -53.76 16.36 -62.88
N LEU A 214 -54.30 16.36 -64.08
CA LEU A 214 -55.31 15.44 -64.54
C LEU A 214 -54.65 14.46 -65.51
N TYR A 215 -54.86 13.17 -65.27
CA TYR A 215 -54.40 12.09 -66.12
C TYR A 215 -55.60 11.34 -66.67
N ARG A 216 -55.47 10.88 -67.91
CA ARG A 216 -56.47 10.12 -68.66
C ARG A 216 -55.80 8.88 -69.23
N ASN A 217 -56.35 7.70 -68.93
CA ASN A 217 -55.82 6.40 -69.35
C ASN A 217 -54.30 6.27 -69.08
N GLY A 218 -53.87 6.72 -67.89
CA GLY A 218 -52.47 6.72 -67.47
C GLY A 218 -51.56 7.77 -68.13
N LYS A 219 -52.08 8.65 -68.99
CA LYS A 219 -51.32 9.72 -69.66
C LYS A 219 -51.71 11.09 -69.13
N TYR A 220 -50.72 11.97 -69.02
CA TYR A 220 -50.95 13.37 -68.65
C TYR A 220 -51.94 14.01 -69.62
N HIS A 221 -53.02 14.58 -69.07
CA HIS A 221 -54.10 15.20 -69.84
C HIS A 221 -54.01 16.72 -69.77
N GLY A 222 -53.82 17.27 -68.57
CA GLY A 222 -53.62 18.70 -68.36
C GLY A 222 -53.30 19.02 -66.90
N SER A 223 -52.86 20.24 -66.63
CA SER A 223 -52.62 20.68 -65.25
C SER A 223 -52.91 22.15 -65.07
N ILE A 224 -53.07 22.51 -63.81
CA ILE A 224 -53.19 23.86 -63.32
C ILE A 224 -52.17 24.04 -62.20
N LYS A 225 -51.40 25.11 -62.26
CA LYS A 225 -50.37 25.40 -61.26
C LYS A 225 -50.34 26.89 -61.02
N PHE A 226 -50.42 27.28 -59.76
CA PHE A 226 -50.13 28.65 -59.39
C PHE A 226 -48.62 28.89 -59.49
N ASP A 227 -48.26 30.01 -60.11
CA ASP A 227 -46.89 30.51 -60.14
C ASP A 227 -46.80 31.66 -59.14
N PRO A 228 -46.21 31.43 -57.95
CA PRO A 228 -46.13 32.43 -56.89
C PRO A 228 -45.21 33.60 -57.27
N THR A 229 -44.25 33.40 -58.18
CA THR A 229 -43.29 34.44 -58.62
C THR A 229 -43.97 35.52 -59.44
N TYR A 230 -44.99 35.15 -60.22
CA TYR A 230 -45.70 36.06 -61.11
C TYR A 230 -47.17 36.29 -60.71
N GLY A 231 -47.64 35.65 -59.64
CA GLY A 231 -48.97 35.87 -59.05
C GLY A 231 -50.14 35.46 -59.96
N TRP A 232 -49.90 34.51 -60.87
CA TRP A 232 -50.86 34.07 -61.90
C TRP A 232 -50.96 32.55 -61.95
N ILE A 233 -52.11 32.05 -62.39
CA ILE A 233 -52.33 30.62 -62.55
C ILE A 233 -51.93 30.19 -63.97
N SER A 234 -50.90 29.36 -64.06
CA SER A 234 -50.54 28.67 -65.29
C SER A 234 -51.50 27.49 -65.53
N LYS A 235 -51.97 27.35 -66.77
CA LYS A 235 -52.86 26.25 -67.18
C LYS A 235 -52.40 25.66 -68.51
N ASP A 236 -52.58 24.36 -68.66
CA ASP A 236 -52.34 23.68 -69.93
C ASP A 236 -53.60 23.65 -70.81
N LYS A 237 -53.42 23.41 -72.11
CA LYS A 237 -54.41 23.56 -73.18
C LYS A 237 -55.68 22.72 -73.01
N ASN A 238 -55.64 21.63 -72.26
CA ASN A 238 -56.76 20.69 -72.15
C ASN A 238 -57.60 20.88 -70.88
N VAL A 239 -57.34 21.94 -70.09
CA VAL A 239 -58.09 22.24 -68.87
C VAL A 239 -58.48 23.72 -68.77
N GLN A 240 -59.64 24.00 -68.20
CA GLN A 240 -60.11 25.37 -67.91
C GLN A 240 -60.33 25.58 -66.41
N ILE A 241 -60.25 26.85 -65.99
CA ILE A 241 -60.44 27.28 -64.61
C ILE A 241 -61.54 28.32 -64.59
N ASN A 242 -62.48 28.16 -63.68
CA ASN A 242 -63.36 29.23 -63.24
C ASN A 242 -62.98 29.60 -61.80
N GLU A 243 -62.31 30.74 -61.65
CA GLU A 243 -61.81 31.22 -60.36
C GLU A 243 -62.95 31.63 -59.43
N SER A 244 -64.05 32.17 -59.95
CA SER A 244 -65.19 32.60 -59.11
C SER A 244 -65.96 31.43 -58.50
N THR A 245 -65.93 30.27 -59.14
CA THR A 245 -66.59 29.04 -58.65
C THR A 245 -65.60 28.00 -58.14
N ARG A 246 -64.29 28.30 -58.14
CA ARG A 246 -63.19 27.35 -57.81
C ARG A 246 -63.33 26.01 -58.52
N THR A 247 -63.71 26.05 -59.79
CA THR A 247 -63.99 24.84 -60.57
C THR A 247 -63.00 24.68 -61.71
N PHE A 248 -62.41 23.50 -61.82
CA PHE A 248 -61.53 23.12 -62.91
C PHE A 248 -62.26 22.17 -63.83
N SER A 249 -62.07 22.28 -65.14
CA SER A 249 -62.75 21.39 -66.07
C SER A 249 -61.87 20.83 -67.17
N SER A 250 -62.21 19.64 -67.68
CA SER A 250 -61.54 19.02 -68.85
C SER A 250 -61.85 19.73 -70.19
N CYS A 251 -62.34 20.99 -70.12
CA CYS A 251 -62.72 21.92 -71.20
C CYS A 251 -64.08 21.61 -71.88
N ARG A 252 -64.99 22.56 -72.20
CA ARG A 252 -64.86 23.97 -72.68
C ARG A 252 -66.16 24.80 -72.51
N LEU A 253 -66.08 26.16 -72.47
CA LEU A 253 -67.28 27.02 -72.68
C LEU A 253 -67.38 27.94 -73.92
N THR A 254 -66.41 28.16 -74.84
CA THR A 254 -66.69 28.82 -76.18
C THR A 254 -65.65 28.80 -77.33
N MET A 255 -64.58 27.97 -77.33
CA MET A 255 -63.54 27.81 -78.41
C MET A 255 -62.42 28.87 -78.52
N THR A 256 -61.12 28.52 -78.57
CA THR A 256 -60.49 27.95 -79.81
C THR A 256 -59.30 26.96 -79.70
N LYS A 257 -58.73 26.57 -78.55
CA LYS A 257 -57.76 25.43 -78.54
C LYS A 257 -57.90 24.49 -77.32
N CYS A 258 -58.91 23.62 -77.36
CA CYS A 258 -59.04 22.41 -76.54
C CYS A 258 -59.45 21.30 -77.49
N GLU A 259 -58.63 20.26 -77.65
CA GLU A 259 -58.80 19.27 -78.74
C GLU A 259 -59.29 17.90 -78.25
N GLN A 260 -59.34 17.61 -76.95
CA GLN A 260 -59.68 16.26 -76.47
C GLN A 260 -60.49 16.28 -75.16
N MET A 261 -61.78 15.94 -75.22
CA MET A 261 -62.63 15.72 -74.04
C MET A 261 -62.35 14.37 -73.39
N ILE A 262 -62.49 14.28 -72.07
CA ILE A 262 -62.56 13.00 -71.36
C ILE A 262 -63.91 12.36 -71.69
N SER A 263 -63.90 11.11 -72.14
CA SER A 263 -65.08 10.27 -72.40
C SER A 263 -65.60 9.67 -71.09
N PRO A 264 -66.91 9.36 -70.98
CA PRO A 264 -67.44 8.61 -69.84
C PRO A 264 -66.80 7.22 -69.69
N THR A 265 -66.15 6.69 -70.73
CA THR A 265 -65.46 5.39 -70.71
C THR A 265 -63.98 5.49 -70.33
N ASP A 266 -63.37 6.67 -70.34
CA ASP A 266 -61.95 6.81 -70.01
C ASP A 266 -61.70 6.60 -68.54
N ASP A 267 -60.60 5.94 -68.21
CA ASP A 267 -60.06 5.99 -66.85
C ASP A 267 -59.39 7.36 -66.64
N TYR A 268 -59.52 7.93 -65.44
CA TYR A 268 -58.85 9.17 -65.12
C TYR A 268 -58.54 9.27 -63.62
N HIS A 269 -57.48 10.00 -63.30
CA HIS A 269 -57.10 10.28 -61.93
C HIS A 269 -56.56 11.70 -61.80
N ILE A 270 -56.67 12.24 -60.59
CA ILE A 270 -56.19 13.56 -60.23
C ILE A 270 -54.99 13.38 -59.29
N GLU A 271 -53.88 13.99 -59.68
CA GLU A 271 -52.70 14.13 -58.84
C GLU A 271 -52.61 15.56 -58.32
N VAL A 272 -52.32 15.69 -57.04
CA VAL A 272 -51.96 16.96 -56.41
C VAL A 272 -50.46 16.89 -56.13
N ALA A 273 -49.73 17.88 -56.62
CA ALA A 273 -48.30 17.97 -56.45
C ALA A 273 -47.92 19.14 -55.55
N ARG A 274 -47.10 18.86 -54.53
CA ARG A 274 -46.36 19.90 -53.83
C ARG A 274 -45.19 20.32 -54.71
N LEU A 275 -45.10 21.60 -55.01
CA LEU A 275 -44.08 22.16 -55.89
C LEU A 275 -43.08 22.94 -55.05
N TYR A 276 -41.80 22.52 -55.12
CA TYR A 276 -40.71 23.22 -54.46
C TYR A 276 -39.97 24.06 -55.51
N TRP A 277 -39.98 25.37 -55.31
CA TRP A 277 -39.46 26.36 -56.24
C TRP A 277 -38.10 26.90 -55.78
N ASP A 278 -37.21 27.14 -56.74
CA ASP A 278 -35.98 27.92 -56.58
C ASP A 278 -35.99 29.02 -57.65
N ASP A 279 -36.13 30.28 -57.21
CA ASP A 279 -36.38 31.51 -57.97
C ASP A 279 -37.50 31.43 -59.03
N THR A 280 -37.26 30.69 -60.12
CA THR A 280 -38.11 30.58 -61.30
C THR A 280 -38.29 29.14 -61.79
N ARG A 281 -37.72 28.15 -61.09
CA ARG A 281 -37.75 26.74 -61.52
C ARG A 281 -38.25 25.82 -60.41
N ILE A 282 -39.08 24.85 -60.80
CA ILE A 282 -39.47 23.74 -59.92
C ILE A 282 -38.26 22.81 -59.80
N VAL A 283 -37.69 22.72 -58.60
CA VAL A 283 -36.52 21.88 -58.31
C VAL A 283 -36.94 20.46 -57.92
N TYR A 284 -38.05 20.35 -57.20
CA TYR A 284 -38.55 19.09 -56.70
C TYR A 284 -40.08 19.11 -56.66
N ARG A 285 -40.68 17.93 -56.88
CA ARG A 285 -42.13 17.76 -56.80
C ARG A 285 -42.47 16.47 -56.07
N GLU A 286 -43.47 16.54 -55.21
CA GLU A 286 -44.06 15.38 -54.55
C GLU A 286 -45.47 15.21 -55.07
N ASN A 287 -45.75 14.11 -55.76
CA ASN A 287 -47.05 13.86 -56.38
C ASN A 287 -47.86 12.89 -55.53
N TYR A 288 -49.12 13.24 -55.30
CA TYR A 288 -50.07 12.44 -54.54
C TYR A 288 -51.30 12.19 -55.38
N ILE A 289 -51.67 10.92 -55.60
CA ILE A 289 -52.93 10.58 -56.25
C ILE A 289 -54.05 10.79 -55.21
N VAL A 290 -54.89 11.79 -55.43
CA VAL A 290 -55.95 12.17 -54.49
C VAL A 290 -57.33 11.67 -54.92
N TYR A 291 -57.51 11.38 -56.21
CA TYR A 291 -58.76 10.88 -56.75
C TYR A 291 -58.52 9.99 -57.95
N ARG A 292 -59.21 8.85 -58.01
CA ARG A 292 -59.38 8.00 -59.19
C ARG A 292 -60.85 7.97 -59.56
N LYS A 293 -61.14 7.81 -60.86
CA LYS A 293 -62.50 7.68 -61.34
C LYS A 293 -63.23 6.56 -60.62
N GLY A 294 -64.37 6.91 -60.01
CA GLY A 294 -65.17 5.98 -59.22
C GLY A 294 -64.88 6.05 -57.72
N ASP A 295 -63.84 6.76 -57.28
CA ASP A 295 -63.64 7.08 -55.87
C ASP A 295 -64.82 7.91 -55.36
N SER A 296 -65.33 7.58 -54.18
CA SER A 296 -66.31 8.44 -53.51
C SER A 296 -65.61 9.67 -52.95
N LEU A 297 -66.13 10.86 -53.27
CA LEU A 297 -65.66 12.15 -52.71
C LEU A 297 -66.48 12.59 -51.50
N ASN A 298 -67.70 12.06 -51.36
CA ASN A 298 -68.57 12.36 -50.24
C ASN A 298 -68.43 11.26 -49.19
N SER A 299 -67.94 11.65 -48.02
CA SER A 299 -68.06 10.89 -46.78
C SER A 299 -69.53 10.84 -46.34
N THR A 300 -70.37 10.05 -47.02
CA THR A 300 -71.63 9.57 -46.42
C THR A 300 -72.18 8.32 -47.14
N GLN A 301 -72.02 7.17 -46.47
CA GLN A 301 -72.61 5.82 -46.69
C GLN A 301 -71.98 4.91 -47.77
N LYS A 302 -71.74 3.60 -47.57
CA LYS A 302 -71.93 2.66 -46.45
C LYS A 302 -71.19 1.34 -46.77
N LYS A 303 -70.62 0.76 -45.71
CA LYS A 303 -70.39 -0.66 -45.42
C LYS A 303 -69.03 -1.29 -45.74
N ASP A 304 -68.36 -0.99 -46.86
CA ASP A 304 -67.10 -1.72 -47.17
C ASP A 304 -65.82 -0.90 -46.88
N GLU A 305 -65.85 0.43 -47.06
CA GLU A 305 -64.80 1.34 -46.55
C GLU A 305 -64.96 1.64 -45.05
N LYS A 306 -66.15 1.36 -44.52
CA LYS A 306 -66.47 1.46 -43.09
C LYS A 306 -65.61 0.48 -42.31
N ASP A 307 -65.42 -0.76 -42.77
CA ASP A 307 -64.62 -1.73 -42.04
C ASP A 307 -63.11 -1.44 -42.14
N GLN A 308 -62.60 -0.89 -43.25
CA GLN A 308 -61.18 -0.54 -43.39
C GLN A 308 -60.83 0.77 -42.67
N SER A 309 -61.74 1.75 -42.68
CA SER A 309 -61.58 3.01 -41.95
C SER A 309 -61.91 2.83 -40.48
N GLU A 310 -62.94 2.07 -40.07
CA GLU A 310 -63.19 1.70 -38.66
C GLU A 310 -62.06 0.83 -38.11
N PHE A 311 -61.46 -0.07 -38.89
CA PHE A 311 -60.27 -0.81 -38.43
C PHE A 311 -59.05 0.10 -38.25
N GLN A 312 -58.87 1.12 -39.10
CA GLN A 312 -57.81 2.13 -38.96
C GLN A 312 -58.12 3.17 -37.87
N ILE A 313 -59.39 3.49 -37.66
CA ILE A 313 -59.90 4.41 -36.64
C ILE A 313 -59.88 3.73 -35.28
N ASP A 314 -60.22 2.45 -35.13
CA ASP A 314 -60.08 1.70 -33.87
C ASP A 314 -58.61 1.56 -33.48
N GLN A 315 -57.70 1.42 -34.46
CA GLN A 315 -56.24 1.49 -34.24
C GLN A 315 -55.78 2.90 -33.83
N LEU A 316 -56.43 3.96 -34.30
CA LEU A 316 -56.10 5.37 -34.02
C LEU A 316 -56.87 5.98 -32.83
N GLN A 317 -58.00 5.40 -32.39
CA GLN A 317 -58.85 5.84 -31.28
C GLN A 317 -58.67 4.98 -30.03
N GLY A 318 -58.28 3.71 -30.15
CA GLY A 318 -57.66 2.95 -29.04
C GLY A 318 -56.20 3.37 -28.82
N GLY A 319 -55.56 3.93 -29.84
CA GLY A 319 -54.20 4.45 -29.85
C GLY A 319 -53.91 5.62 -28.89
N PRO A 320 -54.75 6.66 -28.70
CA PRO A 320 -54.40 7.84 -27.91
C PRO A 320 -54.34 7.52 -26.42
N GLU A 321 -55.31 6.74 -25.91
CA GLU A 321 -55.33 6.30 -24.51
C GLU A 321 -54.20 5.29 -24.24
N SER A 322 -53.94 4.38 -25.19
CA SER A 322 -52.80 3.46 -25.10
C SER A 322 -51.45 4.19 -25.14
N LEU A 323 -51.27 5.18 -26.02
CA LEU A 323 -50.06 6.01 -26.10
C LEU A 323 -49.88 6.85 -24.84
N LYS A 324 -50.96 7.41 -24.30
CA LYS A 324 -50.95 8.14 -23.04
C LYS A 324 -50.51 7.23 -21.88
N GLN A 325 -51.06 6.03 -21.79
CA GLN A 325 -50.65 5.05 -20.78
C GLN A 325 -49.17 4.62 -20.96
N GLN A 326 -48.69 4.47 -22.20
CA GLN A 326 -47.28 4.19 -22.49
C GLN A 326 -46.37 5.35 -22.08
N LEU A 327 -46.76 6.60 -22.35
CA LEU A 327 -46.03 7.80 -21.92
C LEU A 327 -45.96 7.89 -20.40
N GLU A 328 -47.09 7.76 -19.69
CA GLU A 328 -47.13 7.75 -18.23
C GLU A 328 -46.22 6.65 -17.65
N THR A 329 -46.27 5.44 -18.21
CA THR A 329 -45.41 4.32 -17.79
C THR A 329 -43.92 4.64 -18.02
N LYS A 330 -43.57 5.27 -19.14
CA LYS A 330 -42.19 5.65 -19.48
C LYS A 330 -41.68 6.79 -18.59
N ASP A 331 -42.53 7.77 -18.29
CA ASP A 331 -42.22 8.85 -17.35
C ASP A 331 -41.93 8.31 -15.95
N GLU A 332 -42.75 7.38 -15.45
CA GLU A 332 -42.47 6.70 -14.18
C GLU A 332 -41.12 5.93 -14.21
N GLN A 333 -40.80 5.28 -15.33
CA GLN A 333 -39.52 4.59 -15.50
C GLN A 333 -38.34 5.56 -15.50
N ILE A 334 -38.46 6.72 -16.14
CA ILE A 334 -37.42 7.77 -16.11
C ILE A 334 -37.27 8.33 -14.70
N GLN A 335 -38.35 8.63 -13.99
CA GLN A 335 -38.28 9.14 -12.61
C GLN A 335 -37.52 8.16 -11.70
N LYS A 336 -37.79 6.86 -11.82
CA LYS A 336 -37.06 5.82 -11.07
C LYS A 336 -35.57 5.79 -11.42
N LEU A 337 -35.23 5.86 -12.71
CA LEU A 337 -33.82 5.87 -13.15
C LEU A 337 -33.08 7.16 -12.74
N GLU A 338 -33.74 8.31 -12.73
CA GLU A 338 -33.14 9.57 -12.29
C GLU A 338 -32.86 9.56 -10.78
N GLN A 339 -33.76 8.97 -9.98
CA GLN A 339 -33.50 8.71 -8.55
C GLN A 339 -32.33 7.74 -8.33
N GLU A 340 -32.27 6.66 -9.12
CA GLU A 340 -31.15 5.71 -9.09
C GLU A 340 -29.83 6.39 -9.46
N LYS A 341 -29.83 7.23 -10.50
CA LYS A 341 -28.68 8.02 -10.95
C LYS A 341 -28.18 8.95 -9.84
N GLN A 342 -29.08 9.73 -9.20
CA GLN A 342 -28.71 10.62 -8.09
C GLN A 342 -28.12 9.86 -6.90
N LYS A 343 -28.66 8.67 -6.61
CA LYS A 343 -28.13 7.80 -5.55
C LYS A 343 -26.72 7.31 -5.90
N LEU A 344 -26.50 6.86 -7.13
CA LEU A 344 -25.18 6.42 -7.61
C LEU A 344 -24.16 7.58 -7.63
N GLU A 345 -24.56 8.77 -8.08
CA GLU A 345 -23.72 9.99 -8.03
C GLU A 345 -23.33 10.33 -6.59
N THR A 346 -24.26 10.24 -5.65
CA THR A 346 -23.99 10.48 -4.22
C THR A 346 -22.99 9.46 -3.67
N GLN A 347 -23.18 8.17 -3.96
CA GLN A 347 -22.25 7.10 -3.56
C GLN A 347 -20.87 7.29 -4.18
N MET A 348 -20.81 7.71 -5.44
CA MET A 348 -19.56 7.98 -6.15
C MET A 348 -18.81 9.17 -5.52
N ASN A 349 -19.51 10.26 -5.21
CA ASN A 349 -18.92 11.42 -4.54
C ASN A 349 -18.36 11.08 -3.14
N GLN A 350 -19.03 10.18 -2.41
CA GLN A 350 -18.53 9.70 -1.11
C GLN A 350 -17.25 8.87 -1.23
N LEU A 351 -17.08 8.14 -2.33
CA LEU A 351 -15.88 7.35 -2.62
C LEU A 351 -14.76 8.18 -3.29
N GLN A 352 -15.09 9.34 -3.85
CA GLN A 352 -14.14 10.16 -4.58
C GLN A 352 -13.12 10.83 -3.65
N GLY A 353 -11.84 10.68 -3.97
CA GLY A 353 -10.71 11.27 -3.22
C GLY A 353 -10.19 10.42 -2.06
N GLY A 354 -10.96 9.43 -1.59
CA GLY A 354 -10.53 8.49 -0.55
C GLY A 354 -9.36 7.58 -0.98
N PRO A 355 -9.50 6.81 -2.09
CA PRO A 355 -8.48 5.84 -2.50
C PRO A 355 -7.10 6.44 -2.79
N GLU A 356 -7.04 7.60 -3.48
CA GLU A 356 -5.76 8.23 -3.84
C GLU A 356 -5.05 8.83 -2.60
N SER A 357 -5.81 9.46 -1.70
CA SER A 357 -5.28 9.94 -0.43
C SER A 357 -4.78 8.79 0.45
N LEU A 358 -5.54 7.68 0.52
CA LEU A 358 -5.13 6.48 1.24
C LEU A 358 -3.87 5.85 0.62
N LYS A 359 -3.75 5.83 -0.71
CA LYS A 359 -2.55 5.33 -1.39
C LYS A 359 -1.30 6.14 -1.02
N GLN A 360 -1.38 7.47 -1.01
CA GLN A 360 -0.26 8.32 -0.58
C GLN A 360 0.10 8.10 0.90
N GLN A 361 -0.90 7.90 1.76
CA GLN A 361 -0.67 7.55 3.16
C GLN A 361 0.01 6.19 3.32
N LEU A 362 -0.32 5.21 2.46
CA LEU A 362 0.32 3.89 2.45
C LEU A 362 1.77 3.97 2.00
N GLU A 363 2.08 4.74 0.96
CA GLU A 363 3.46 4.98 0.52
C GLU A 363 4.29 5.62 1.64
N THR A 364 3.73 6.61 2.34
CA THR A 364 4.39 7.24 3.50
C THR A 364 4.62 6.24 4.65
N LYS A 365 3.65 5.37 4.94
CA LYS A 365 3.79 4.32 5.97
C LYS A 365 4.82 3.26 5.57
N ASP A 366 4.87 2.86 4.30
CA ASP A 366 5.88 1.93 3.77
C ASP A 366 7.30 2.50 3.97
N GLU A 367 7.51 3.79 3.69
CA GLU A 367 8.79 4.46 3.95
C GLU A 367 9.16 4.50 5.44
N GLN A 368 8.19 4.73 6.33
CA GLN A 368 8.42 4.73 7.77
C GLN A 368 8.81 3.33 8.28
N ILE A 369 8.14 2.28 7.80
CA ILE A 369 8.47 0.89 8.11
C ILE A 369 9.91 0.57 7.68
N GLN A 370 10.31 0.98 6.47
CA GLN A 370 11.68 0.76 5.98
C GLN A 370 12.73 1.46 6.86
N LYS A 371 12.47 2.69 7.33
CA LYS A 371 13.38 3.40 8.24
C LYS A 371 13.53 2.69 9.58
N LEU A 372 12.43 2.21 10.15
CA LEU A 372 12.43 1.46 11.41
C LEU A 372 13.18 0.12 11.27
N GLU A 373 13.04 -0.58 10.14
CA GLU A 373 13.78 -1.82 9.89
C GLU A 373 15.30 -1.57 9.81
N GLN A 374 15.73 -0.48 9.18
CA GLN A 374 17.13 -0.08 9.15
C GLN A 374 17.69 0.27 10.53
N GLU A 375 16.90 0.98 11.35
CA GLU A 375 17.30 1.32 12.72
C GLU A 375 17.45 0.08 13.59
N LYS A 376 16.52 -0.87 13.48
CA LYS A 376 16.57 -2.17 14.14
C LYS A 376 17.83 -2.95 13.75
N GLN A 377 18.14 -3.10 12.45
CA GLN A 377 19.35 -3.80 11.99
C GLN A 377 20.65 -3.16 12.53
N LYS A 378 20.68 -1.83 12.61
CA LYS A 378 21.81 -1.09 13.20
C LYS A 378 21.94 -1.39 14.70
N LEU A 379 20.84 -1.45 15.43
CA LEU A 379 20.83 -1.78 16.86
C LEU A 379 21.25 -3.22 17.13
N GLU A 380 20.79 -4.18 16.31
CA GLU A 380 21.23 -5.59 16.37
C GLU A 380 22.76 -5.69 16.17
N THR A 381 23.31 -4.99 15.18
CA THR A 381 24.76 -4.96 14.96
C THR A 381 25.52 -4.35 16.15
N GLN A 382 24.99 -3.29 16.75
CA GLN A 382 25.58 -2.69 17.96
C GLN A 382 25.52 -3.63 19.16
N MET A 383 24.44 -4.42 19.28
CA MET A 383 24.29 -5.42 20.33
C MET A 383 25.37 -6.49 20.25
N ASP A 384 25.59 -7.05 19.06
CA ASP A 384 26.60 -8.08 18.80
C ASP A 384 28.02 -7.60 19.16
N GLN A 385 28.29 -6.31 19.01
CA GLN A 385 29.54 -5.69 19.40
C GLN A 385 29.64 -5.53 20.93
N LEU A 386 28.60 -4.99 21.56
CA LEU A 386 28.56 -4.75 23.02
C LEU A 386 28.64 -6.05 23.83
N GLN A 387 28.09 -7.16 23.34
CA GLN A 387 28.16 -8.45 24.05
C GLN A 387 29.59 -9.00 24.19
N ARG A 388 30.54 -8.58 23.34
CA ARG A 388 31.93 -9.10 23.38
C ARG A 388 32.80 -8.44 24.44
N GLU A 389 32.50 -7.20 24.83
CA GLU A 389 33.33 -6.46 25.79
C GLU A 389 33.30 -7.06 27.22
N PRO A 390 32.13 -7.42 27.80
CA PRO A 390 32.06 -8.06 29.11
C PRO A 390 32.75 -9.43 29.14
N GLU A 391 32.60 -10.21 28.06
CA GLU A 391 33.23 -11.53 27.91
C GLU A 391 34.77 -11.41 27.99
N ASN A 392 35.35 -10.44 27.26
CA ASN A 392 36.79 -10.16 27.28
C ASN A 392 37.28 -9.68 28.65
N LEU A 393 36.52 -8.82 29.34
CA LEU A 393 36.88 -8.35 30.68
C LEU A 393 36.84 -9.49 31.71
N LYS A 394 35.84 -10.38 31.61
CA LYS A 394 35.70 -11.55 32.48
C LYS A 394 36.89 -12.51 32.33
N GLN A 395 37.32 -12.78 31.09
CA GLN A 395 38.52 -13.60 30.83
C GLN A 395 39.80 -12.97 31.41
N GLN A 396 39.95 -11.65 31.29
CA GLN A 396 41.11 -10.95 31.87
C GLN A 396 41.16 -11.02 33.41
N LEU A 397 40.00 -10.96 34.07
CA LEU A 397 39.92 -11.13 35.53
C LEU A 397 40.33 -12.53 35.94
N GLU A 398 39.80 -13.56 35.28
CA GLU A 398 40.11 -14.96 35.58
C GLU A 398 41.61 -15.26 35.45
N MET A 399 42.25 -14.78 34.37
CA MET A 399 43.71 -14.93 34.20
C MET A 399 44.53 -14.22 35.30
N LYS A 400 44.07 -13.07 35.78
CA LYS A 400 44.76 -12.30 36.82
C LYS A 400 44.55 -12.88 38.22
N ASP A 401 43.35 -13.42 38.49
CA ASP A 401 43.05 -14.19 39.69
C ASP A 401 43.99 -15.40 39.83
N GLU A 402 44.18 -16.17 38.76
CA GLU A 402 45.12 -17.29 38.73
C GLU A 402 46.57 -16.86 39.04
N GLN A 403 47.00 -15.70 38.52
CA GLN A 403 48.33 -15.15 38.78
C GLN A 403 48.49 -14.78 40.27
N ILE A 404 47.46 -14.21 40.89
CA ILE A 404 47.49 -13.84 42.31
C ILE A 404 47.48 -15.06 43.21
N GLN A 405 46.70 -16.10 42.88
CA GLN A 405 46.72 -17.35 43.64
C GLN A 405 48.11 -17.97 43.68
N LYS A 406 48.85 -17.96 42.56
CA LYS A 406 50.25 -18.44 42.50
C LYS A 406 51.17 -17.60 43.38
N LEU A 407 51.09 -16.27 43.30
CA LEU A 407 51.90 -15.37 44.11
C LEU A 407 51.58 -15.47 45.62
N GLU A 408 50.33 -15.72 46.00
CA GLU A 408 49.93 -15.96 47.39
C GLU A 408 50.58 -17.24 47.94
N GLN A 409 50.63 -18.31 47.15
CA GLN A 409 51.33 -19.55 47.53
C GLN A 409 52.85 -19.30 47.71
N GLU A 410 53.46 -18.51 46.82
CA GLU A 410 54.87 -18.12 46.96
C GLU A 410 55.13 -17.27 48.20
N LYS A 411 54.24 -16.32 48.50
CA LYS A 411 54.28 -15.52 49.74
C LYS A 411 54.25 -16.42 50.97
N GLN A 412 53.28 -17.33 51.08
CA GLN A 412 53.17 -18.25 52.22
C GLN A 412 54.42 -19.12 52.39
N LYS A 413 55.02 -19.57 51.28
CA LYS A 413 56.28 -20.33 51.29
C LYS A 413 57.44 -19.49 51.83
N LEU A 414 57.58 -18.24 51.37
CA LEU A 414 58.63 -17.33 51.82
C LEU A 414 58.46 -16.95 53.30
N GLU A 415 57.23 -16.70 53.76
CA GLU A 415 56.93 -16.45 55.17
C GLU A 415 57.30 -17.65 56.05
N THR A 416 56.96 -18.87 55.60
CA THR A 416 57.35 -20.11 56.29
C THR A 416 58.87 -20.27 56.37
N GLN A 417 59.58 -20.02 55.27
CA GLN A 417 61.06 -20.05 55.25
C GLN A 417 61.68 -19.02 56.19
N MET A 418 61.12 -17.80 56.23
CA MET A 418 61.57 -16.75 57.15
C MET A 418 61.39 -17.16 58.62
N ASN A 419 60.23 -17.74 58.98
CA ASN A 419 59.98 -18.22 60.34
C ASN A 419 60.97 -19.33 60.75
N GLN A 420 61.26 -20.27 59.84
CA GLN A 420 62.26 -21.32 60.09
C GLN A 420 63.67 -20.74 60.27
N LEU A 421 64.08 -19.79 59.42
CA LEU A 421 65.39 -19.14 59.49
C LEU A 421 65.55 -18.23 60.72
N GLN A 422 64.48 -17.66 61.27
CA GLN A 422 64.54 -16.91 62.52
C GLN A 422 64.83 -17.83 63.73
N GLY A 423 64.34 -19.07 63.73
CA GLY A 423 64.63 -20.05 64.79
C GLY A 423 66.01 -20.74 64.68
N GLY A 424 66.59 -20.75 63.48
CA GLY A 424 67.88 -21.42 63.20
C GLY A 424 69.08 -20.89 64.00
N PRO A 425 69.31 -19.57 64.09
CA PRO A 425 70.42 -18.99 64.85
C PRO A 425 70.37 -19.31 66.34
N GLU A 426 69.19 -19.30 66.97
CA GLU A 426 69.06 -19.62 68.40
C GLU A 426 69.35 -21.11 68.66
N ASN A 427 68.92 -21.99 67.75
CA ASN A 427 69.21 -23.42 67.82
C ASN A 427 70.71 -23.71 67.59
N LEU A 428 71.34 -23.05 66.61
CA LEU A 428 72.79 -23.13 66.38
C LEU A 428 73.59 -22.58 67.56
N LYS A 429 73.15 -21.48 68.18
CA LYS A 429 73.76 -20.92 69.38
C LYS A 429 73.69 -21.89 70.55
N GLN A 430 72.53 -22.53 70.78
CA GLN A 430 72.40 -23.58 71.80
C GLN A 430 73.31 -24.79 71.52
N GLN A 431 73.46 -25.19 70.25
CA GLN A 431 74.40 -26.25 69.87
C GLN A 431 75.86 -25.86 70.13
N LEU A 432 76.22 -24.61 69.82
CA LEU A 432 77.55 -24.06 70.08
C LEU A 432 77.84 -24.02 71.59
N GLU A 433 76.90 -23.52 72.40
CA GLU A 433 77.02 -23.51 73.87
C GLU A 433 77.18 -24.92 74.45
N ARG A 434 76.45 -25.92 73.91
CA ARG A 434 76.64 -27.33 74.30
C ARG A 434 78.03 -27.85 73.94
N LYS A 435 78.53 -27.51 72.75
CA LYS A 435 79.88 -27.92 72.30
C LYS A 435 80.97 -27.24 73.13
N ASP A 436 80.82 -25.96 73.46
CA ASP A 436 81.73 -25.26 74.36
C ASP A 436 81.76 -25.90 75.74
N LYS A 437 80.59 -26.28 76.28
CA LYS A 437 80.53 -27.00 77.55
C LYS A 437 81.24 -28.36 77.48
N GLN A 438 81.06 -29.13 76.40
CA GLN A 438 81.80 -30.38 76.18
C GLN A 438 83.31 -30.15 76.12
N ILE A 439 83.75 -29.05 75.48
CA ILE A 439 85.17 -28.69 75.43
C ILE A 439 85.70 -28.36 76.83
N GLN A 440 84.96 -27.59 77.64
CA GLN A 440 85.34 -27.27 79.02
C GLN A 440 85.43 -28.52 79.91
N GLU A 441 84.50 -29.45 79.75
CA GLU A 441 84.52 -30.75 80.44
C GLU A 441 85.77 -31.55 80.05
N LEU A 442 86.09 -31.62 78.76
CA LEU A 442 87.31 -32.28 78.26
C LEU A 442 88.60 -31.59 78.76
N MET A 443 88.63 -30.26 78.80
CA MET A 443 89.77 -29.50 79.34
C MET A 443 89.96 -29.79 80.83
N THR A 444 88.87 -29.86 81.60
CA THR A 444 88.91 -30.19 83.03
C THR A 444 89.39 -31.63 83.23
N ALA A 445 88.86 -32.58 82.46
CA ALA A 445 89.30 -33.97 82.48
C ALA A 445 90.80 -34.09 82.16
N LYS A 446 91.29 -33.36 81.16
CA LYS A 446 92.72 -33.29 80.82
C LYS A 446 93.55 -32.75 81.98
N ALA A 447 93.10 -31.68 82.63
CA ALA A 447 93.82 -31.10 83.77
C ALA A 447 93.89 -32.06 84.98
N THR A 448 92.82 -32.84 85.22
CA THR A 448 92.82 -33.91 86.24
C THR A 448 93.81 -35.00 85.88
N TRP A 449 93.80 -35.47 84.62
CA TRP A 449 94.77 -36.45 84.12
C TRP A 449 96.22 -35.99 84.29
N GLU A 450 96.53 -34.72 83.99
CA GLU A 450 97.87 -34.16 84.19
C GLU A 450 98.27 -34.15 85.68
N LYS A 451 97.34 -33.82 86.60
CA LYS A 451 97.60 -33.92 88.04
C LYS A 451 97.88 -35.35 88.48
N GLU A 452 97.05 -36.30 88.05
CA GLU A 452 97.24 -37.72 88.37
C GLU A 452 98.57 -38.25 87.84
N LYS A 453 98.94 -37.86 86.62
CA LYS A 453 100.26 -38.13 86.04
C LYS A 453 101.39 -37.59 86.91
N THR A 454 101.33 -36.31 87.33
CA THR A 454 102.39 -35.75 88.20
C THR A 454 102.50 -36.43 89.56
N GLU A 455 101.39 -36.91 90.14
CA GLU A 455 101.44 -37.67 91.39
C GLU A 455 101.97 -39.09 91.19
N LEU A 456 101.66 -39.74 90.07
CA LEU A 456 102.29 -41.00 89.71
C LEU A 456 103.80 -40.84 89.50
N GLU A 457 104.24 -39.76 88.85
CA GLU A 457 105.66 -39.42 88.69
C GLU A 457 106.35 -39.20 90.04
N LYS A 458 105.72 -38.50 90.99
CA LYS A 458 106.27 -38.35 92.35
C LYS A 458 106.36 -39.68 93.09
N LYS A 459 105.34 -40.54 92.98
CA LYS A 459 105.35 -41.88 93.60
C LYS A 459 106.42 -42.77 92.99
N LEU A 460 106.63 -42.68 91.67
CA LEU A 460 107.70 -43.38 90.96
C LEU A 460 109.06 -42.94 91.51
N LYS A 461 109.30 -41.63 91.61
CA LYS A 461 110.55 -41.08 92.15
C LYS A 461 110.80 -41.47 93.61
N ALA A 462 109.75 -41.47 94.45
CA ALA A 462 109.86 -41.92 95.83
C ALA A 462 110.16 -43.44 95.94
N ALA A 463 109.68 -44.24 94.99
CA ALA A 463 110.00 -45.67 94.92
C ALA A 463 111.45 -45.90 94.45
N GLU A 464 111.92 -45.11 93.48
CA GLU A 464 113.33 -45.09 93.03
C GLU A 464 114.27 -44.74 94.20
N ASP A 465 114.01 -43.64 94.91
CA ASP A 465 114.79 -43.22 96.09
C ASP A 465 114.81 -44.30 97.19
N LYS A 466 113.71 -45.06 97.34
CA LYS A 466 113.61 -46.14 98.33
C LYS A 466 114.43 -47.37 97.93
N MET A 467 114.47 -47.71 96.65
CA MET A 467 115.36 -48.75 96.13
C MET A 467 116.83 -48.37 96.32
N GLU A 468 117.19 -47.11 96.08
CA GLU A 468 118.56 -46.61 96.21
C GLU A 468 119.08 -46.69 97.66
N ARG A 469 118.24 -46.34 98.66
CA ARG A 469 118.57 -46.52 100.08
C ARG A 469 118.66 -47.99 100.51
N GLN A 470 117.91 -48.88 99.87
CA GLN A 470 117.99 -50.31 100.12
C GLN A 470 119.33 -50.88 99.60
N THR A 471 119.76 -50.45 98.42
CA THR A 471 121.07 -50.81 97.86
C THR A 471 122.25 -50.25 98.65
N GLU A 472 122.12 -49.04 99.24
CA GLU A 472 123.15 -48.47 100.14
C GLU A 472 123.21 -49.18 101.51
N SER A 473 122.07 -49.65 102.02
CA SER A 473 121.99 -50.48 103.24
C SER A 473 122.66 -51.85 103.04
N ASP A 474 122.42 -52.49 101.89
CA ASP A 474 122.97 -53.81 101.59
C ASP A 474 124.50 -53.75 101.34
N ALA A 475 125.01 -52.63 100.81
CA ALA A 475 126.45 -52.39 100.63
C ALA A 475 127.21 -52.16 101.95
N LYS A 476 126.54 -51.71 103.03
CA LYS A 476 127.17 -51.44 104.33
C LYS A 476 127.33 -52.68 105.22
N ASN A 477 126.55 -53.73 104.97
CA ASN A 477 126.57 -54.99 105.73
C ASN A 477 127.60 -56.02 105.21
N THR A 478 128.33 -55.74 104.13
CA THR A 478 129.29 -56.67 103.49
C THR A 478 130.77 -56.34 103.71
N SER A 479 131.08 -55.36 104.56
CA SER A 479 132.46 -55.03 104.98
C SER A 479 132.63 -55.26 106.50
N THR A 480 132.57 -56.52 106.90
CA THR A 480 133.14 -57.08 108.15
C THR A 480 134.18 -58.10 107.73
#